data_AF-A0A813S215-F1
#
_entry.id   AF-A0A813S215-F1
#
_cell.length_a   1.000
_cell.length_b   1.000
_cell.length_c   1.000
_cell.angle_alpha   90.00
_cell.angle_beta   90.00
_cell.angle_gamma   90.00
#
_symmetry.space_group_name_H-M   'P 1'
#
loop_
_entity.id
_entity.type
_entity.pdbx_description
1 polymer ?
#
loop_
_entity_poly.entity_id
_entity_poly.type
_entity_poly.pdbx_seq_one_letter_code
_entity_poly.pdbx_strand_id
1 'polypeptide(L)'
;MRFQITYYRLLFIFILAVISIALILRIDPPNLIKFSIRKFNYTLLKSNEQYTTTVVIVYFPLSKSKHSKAQYQSWLENLLGFCQSPIIIYTSIEYQPFLQHLRRNNSLRTHFIVEYNSPLEIPPIKKLVPIFEQQYLTDPERVYHSIELYAVWCAKPFILNQSAELNPFGTKYFLCIDAGAFRSSNYRFQSWPYEPSIDSILANNRLLLGMISPLPRQFCPLSYTIDKGPIRHNLIEGGLIGGTSDVIHWWTAVL
;
A
#
# COMPACT_ATOMS: atom_id res chain seq x y z
N MET A 1 13.31 28.17 -24.64
CA MET A 1 12.49 26.93 -24.55
C MET A 1 13.40 25.71 -24.29
N ARG A 2 14.10 25.69 -23.14
CA ARG A 2 15.11 24.66 -22.79
C ARG A 2 15.18 24.35 -21.27
N PHE A 3 14.12 24.63 -20.51
CA PHE A 3 14.13 24.55 -19.03
C PHE A 3 13.15 23.53 -18.40
N GLN A 4 12.50 22.67 -19.19
CA GLN A 4 11.50 21.70 -18.69
C GLN A 4 12.03 20.27 -18.45
N ILE A 5 13.34 20.03 -18.60
CA ILE A 5 13.89 18.68 -18.83
C ILE A 5 14.36 17.95 -17.55
N THR A 6 14.41 18.59 -16.38
CA THR A 6 14.99 17.98 -15.15
C THR A 6 13.94 17.39 -14.18
N TYR A 7 12.65 17.44 -14.53
CA TYR A 7 11.53 17.53 -13.57
C TYR A 7 10.95 16.20 -13.00
N TYR A 8 11.36 15.01 -13.46
CA TYR A 8 10.69 13.75 -13.07
C TYR A 8 11.65 12.61 -12.67
N ARG A 9 12.89 12.93 -12.33
CA ARG A 9 13.90 11.90 -12.09
C ARG A 9 13.66 11.14 -10.77
N LEU A 10 13.50 11.76 -9.60
CA LEU A 10 13.88 11.00 -8.38
C LEU A 10 12.78 10.22 -7.64
N LEU A 11 11.51 10.67 -7.58
CA LEU A 11 10.46 9.96 -6.83
C LEU A 11 9.97 8.67 -7.54
N PHE A 12 10.01 8.66 -8.87
CA PHE A 12 9.63 7.51 -9.68
C PHE A 12 10.82 6.54 -9.89
N ILE A 13 12.06 7.02 -9.73
CA ILE A 13 13.27 6.20 -9.77
C ILE A 13 13.31 5.18 -8.63
N PHE A 14 12.69 5.39 -7.45
CA PHE A 14 12.77 4.38 -6.40
C PHE A 14 11.81 3.20 -6.63
N ILE A 15 10.52 3.45 -6.86
CA ILE A 15 9.53 2.39 -7.14
C ILE A 15 9.86 1.67 -8.45
N LEU A 16 10.38 2.37 -9.47
CA LEU A 16 10.87 1.71 -10.67
C LEU A 16 12.28 1.16 -10.58
N ALA A 17 13.21 1.66 -9.76
CA ALA A 17 14.51 0.99 -9.59
C ALA A 17 14.29 -0.38 -8.96
N VAL A 18 13.35 -0.48 -8.04
CA VAL A 18 12.90 -1.72 -7.43
C VAL A 18 12.27 -2.68 -8.46
N ILE A 19 11.30 -2.20 -9.24
CA ILE A 19 10.67 -2.99 -10.32
C ILE A 19 11.70 -3.31 -11.42
N SER A 20 12.66 -2.42 -11.68
CA SER A 20 13.72 -2.60 -12.67
C SER A 20 14.78 -3.57 -12.18
N ILE A 21 15.13 -3.61 -10.89
CA ILE A 21 16.02 -4.61 -10.28
C ILE A 21 15.35 -5.98 -10.35
N ALA A 22 14.06 -6.08 -10.03
CA ALA A 22 13.28 -7.30 -10.20
C ALA A 22 13.20 -7.77 -11.66
N LEU A 23 13.11 -6.85 -12.64
CA LEU A 23 13.15 -7.15 -14.07
C LEU A 23 14.57 -7.47 -14.60
N ILE A 24 15.62 -6.86 -14.04
CA ILE A 24 17.05 -7.07 -14.38
C ILE A 24 17.50 -8.47 -13.96
N LEU A 25 16.94 -9.04 -12.89
CA LEU A 25 17.31 -10.35 -12.36
C LEU A 25 16.75 -11.55 -13.15
N ARG A 26 16.05 -11.36 -14.28
CA ARG A 26 15.48 -12.44 -15.13
C ARG A 26 14.76 -13.53 -14.33
N ILE A 27 13.89 -13.13 -13.41
CA ILE A 27 12.96 -14.07 -12.77
C ILE A 27 11.61 -13.88 -13.46
N ASP A 28 11.13 -14.90 -14.16
CA ASP A 28 9.84 -14.89 -14.85
C ASP A 28 8.71 -14.47 -13.88
N PRO A 29 8.05 -13.32 -14.07
CA PRO A 29 6.88 -12.98 -13.27
C PRO A 29 5.69 -13.78 -13.81
N PRO A 30 5.00 -14.59 -12.99
CA PRO A 30 3.84 -15.33 -13.47
C PRO A 30 2.67 -14.38 -13.72
N ASN A 31 2.43 -14.07 -15.00
CA ASN A 31 1.15 -13.61 -15.57
C ASN A 31 0.50 -12.37 -14.92
N LEU A 32 0.92 -11.18 -15.38
CA LEU A 32 0.18 -9.92 -15.19
C LEU A 32 -1.10 -9.90 -16.04
N ILE A 33 -2.29 -9.94 -15.42
CA ILE A 33 -3.58 -9.78 -16.10
C ILE A 33 -4.34 -8.58 -15.51
N LYS A 34 -4.90 -7.74 -16.40
CA LYS A 34 -5.77 -6.59 -16.07
C LYS A 34 -7.12 -7.05 -15.52
N PHE A 35 -7.65 -6.36 -14.50
CA PHE A 35 -9.06 -6.52 -14.11
C PHE A 35 -9.76 -5.18 -13.80
N SER A 36 -11.07 -5.16 -14.02
CA SER A 36 -11.99 -4.04 -13.82
C SER A 36 -13.13 -4.50 -12.91
N ILE A 37 -13.44 -3.69 -11.89
CA ILE A 37 -14.41 -4.00 -10.83
C ILE A 37 -15.84 -4.01 -11.42
N ARG A 38 -16.52 -5.18 -11.41
CA ARG A 38 -17.97 -5.27 -11.67
C ARG A 38 -18.73 -5.46 -10.35
N LYS A 39 -19.90 -4.83 -10.26
CA LYS A 39 -20.85 -4.93 -9.12
C LYS A 39 -21.40 -6.35 -8.99
N PHE A 40 -21.35 -6.90 -7.79
CA PHE A 40 -22.03 -8.15 -7.41
C PHE A 40 -22.78 -7.98 -6.09
N ASN A 41 -23.87 -8.73 -5.93
CA ASN A 41 -24.68 -8.78 -4.71
C ASN A 41 -24.11 -9.85 -3.76
N TYR A 42 -23.97 -9.52 -2.47
CA TYR A 42 -23.36 -10.40 -1.48
C TYR A 42 -24.38 -10.86 -0.42
N THR A 43 -24.26 -12.11 0.00
CA THR A 43 -24.95 -12.70 1.17
C THR A 43 -23.94 -12.80 2.32
N LEU A 44 -24.33 -12.33 3.51
CA LEU A 44 -23.50 -12.38 4.72
C LEU A 44 -23.12 -13.82 5.09
N LEU A 45 -21.82 -14.10 5.24
CA LEU A 45 -21.34 -15.38 5.78
C LEU A 45 -21.39 -15.39 7.32
N LYS A 46 -21.81 -16.53 7.87
CA LYS A 46 -21.98 -16.78 9.32
C LYS A 46 -20.67 -17.28 9.96
N SER A 47 -20.15 -16.50 10.90
CA SER A 47 -19.51 -16.80 12.20
C SER A 47 -18.64 -18.05 12.47
N ASN A 48 -18.15 -18.82 11.49
CA ASN A 48 -17.17 -19.89 11.74
C ASN A 48 -15.98 -19.93 10.77
N GLU A 49 -15.83 -18.90 9.93
CA GLU A 49 -14.74 -18.85 8.94
C GLU A 49 -13.45 -18.25 9.53
N GLN A 50 -12.37 -19.01 9.44
CA GLN A 50 -11.01 -18.52 9.59
C GLN A 50 -10.76 -17.45 8.52
N TYR A 51 -10.56 -16.20 8.94
CA TYR A 51 -10.23 -15.11 8.01
C TYR A 51 -8.98 -15.48 7.21
N THR A 52 -9.06 -15.37 5.89
CA THR A 52 -7.94 -15.69 5.00
C THR A 52 -6.98 -14.52 4.83
N THR A 53 -7.41 -13.30 5.16
CA THR A 53 -6.68 -12.05 4.87
C THR A 53 -6.49 -11.20 6.12
N THR A 54 -5.28 -10.68 6.30
CA THR A 54 -4.96 -9.58 7.23
C THR A 54 -4.77 -8.29 6.45
N VAL A 55 -5.38 -7.22 6.94
CA VAL A 55 -5.14 -5.88 6.41
C VAL A 55 -4.05 -5.20 7.22
N VAL A 56 -3.13 -4.53 6.54
CA VAL A 56 -2.02 -3.79 7.16
C VAL A 56 -2.20 -2.32 6.83
N ILE A 57 -2.22 -1.47 7.85
CA ILE A 57 -2.35 -0.02 7.71
C ILE A 57 -1.15 0.64 8.37
N VAL A 58 -0.61 1.65 7.70
CA VAL A 58 0.42 2.53 8.25
C VAL A 58 -0.19 3.91 8.40
N TYR A 59 -0.31 4.39 9.63
CA TYR A 59 -0.85 5.71 9.91
C TYR A 59 -0.02 6.42 10.96
N PHE A 60 0.61 7.51 10.54
CA PHE A 60 1.23 8.48 11.41
C PHE A 60 0.69 9.86 11.05
N PRO A 61 0.39 10.73 12.03
CA PRO A 61 0.05 12.11 11.74
C PRO A 61 1.23 12.81 11.06
N LEU A 62 1.03 13.27 9.82
CA LEU A 62 2.07 13.97 9.10
C LEU A 62 2.06 15.46 9.49
N SER A 63 3.26 16.04 9.64
CA SER A 63 3.45 17.48 9.86
C SER A 63 2.86 18.32 8.71
N LYS A 64 2.84 17.75 7.51
CA LYS A 64 2.34 18.35 6.28
C LYS A 64 1.61 17.31 5.46
N SER A 65 0.41 17.67 4.98
CA SER A 65 -0.41 16.80 4.13
C SER A 65 -1.28 17.61 3.19
N LYS A 66 -1.59 17.03 2.03
CA LYS A 66 -2.54 17.56 1.05
C LYS A 66 -3.96 17.74 1.61
N HIS A 67 -4.33 16.91 2.58
CA HIS A 67 -5.69 16.80 3.09
C HIS A 67 -5.74 17.12 4.58
N SER A 68 -6.87 17.64 5.03
CA SER A 68 -7.05 18.05 6.43
C SER A 68 -7.15 16.84 7.35
N LYS A 69 -6.87 17.05 8.64
CA LYS A 69 -7.05 16.01 9.68
C LYS A 69 -8.48 15.47 9.72
N ALA A 70 -9.48 16.35 9.56
CA ALA A 70 -10.89 15.96 9.51
C ALA A 70 -11.23 15.07 8.30
N GLN A 71 -10.61 15.33 7.14
CA GLN A 71 -10.76 14.45 5.97
C GLN A 71 -10.18 13.06 6.24
N TYR A 72 -8.95 12.99 6.78
CA TYR A 72 -8.34 11.71 7.14
C TYR A 72 -9.12 10.95 8.19
N GLN A 73 -9.66 11.65 9.20
CA GLN A 73 -10.53 11.01 10.18
C GLN A 73 -11.75 10.36 9.50
N SER A 74 -12.44 11.08 8.62
CA SER A 74 -13.59 10.50 7.88
C SER A 74 -13.18 9.29 7.03
N TRP A 75 -11.99 9.33 6.43
CA TRP A 75 -11.49 8.22 5.60
C TRP A 75 -11.10 7.01 6.42
N LEU A 76 -10.48 7.22 7.59
CA LEU A 76 -10.19 6.17 8.56
C LEU A 76 -11.46 5.59 9.16
N GLU A 77 -12.47 6.41 9.46
CA GLU A 77 -13.79 5.95 9.90
C GLU A 77 -14.41 5.02 8.86
N ASN A 78 -14.32 5.37 7.57
CA ASN A 78 -14.78 4.49 6.50
C ASN A 78 -13.96 3.19 6.44
N LEU A 79 -12.63 3.29 6.35
CA LEU A 79 -11.75 2.12 6.22
C LEU A 79 -11.88 1.18 7.42
N LEU A 80 -11.72 1.69 8.63
CA LEU A 80 -11.74 0.92 9.87
C LEU A 80 -13.16 0.53 10.30
N GLY A 81 -14.19 1.29 9.91
CA GLY A 81 -15.58 0.94 10.18
C GLY A 81 -16.06 -0.23 9.31
N PHE A 82 -15.71 -0.22 8.02
CA PHE A 82 -16.21 -1.21 7.06
C PHE A 82 -15.32 -2.44 6.87
N CYS A 83 -14.04 -2.41 7.26
CA CYS A 83 -13.14 -3.54 7.07
C CYS A 83 -13.58 -4.79 7.86
N GLN A 84 -13.93 -5.84 7.13
CA GLN A 84 -14.36 -7.17 7.60
C GLN A 84 -13.20 -8.18 7.68
N SER A 85 -11.97 -7.71 7.89
CA SER A 85 -10.81 -8.57 8.18
C SER A 85 -10.07 -8.12 9.43
N PRO A 86 -9.32 -9.02 10.10
CA PRO A 86 -8.34 -8.65 11.10
C PRO A 86 -7.34 -7.61 10.56
N ILE A 87 -6.92 -6.68 11.40
CA ILE A 87 -6.03 -5.59 10.99
C ILE A 87 -4.77 -5.52 11.86
N ILE A 88 -3.63 -5.29 11.23
CA ILE A 88 -2.42 -4.80 11.88
C ILE A 88 -2.28 -3.30 11.57
N ILE A 89 -2.12 -2.47 12.59
CA ILE A 89 -1.99 -1.01 12.46
C ILE A 89 -0.64 -0.57 13.03
N TYR A 90 0.17 0.03 12.17
CA TYR A 90 1.42 0.71 12.51
C TYR A 90 1.12 2.18 12.77
N THR A 91 1.40 2.64 13.99
CA THR A 91 1.12 4.02 14.43
C THR A 91 2.02 4.38 15.61
N SER A 92 2.02 5.64 16.03
CA SER A 92 2.58 6.01 17.33
C SER A 92 1.66 5.62 18.48
N ILE A 93 2.25 5.44 19.67
CA ILE A 93 1.53 5.15 20.92
C ILE A 93 0.45 6.20 21.22
N GLU A 94 0.71 7.47 20.89
CA GLU A 94 -0.23 8.59 21.07
C GLU A 94 -1.51 8.41 20.24
N TYR A 95 -1.42 7.84 19.03
CA TYR A 95 -2.54 7.70 18.10
C TYR A 95 -3.27 6.37 18.20
N GLN A 96 -2.72 5.39 18.93
CA GLN A 96 -3.39 4.12 19.17
C GLN A 96 -4.80 4.27 19.75
N PRO A 97 -5.05 5.08 20.80
CA PRO A 97 -6.40 5.23 21.36
C PRO A 97 -7.41 5.78 20.35
N PHE A 98 -6.99 6.71 19.50
CA PHE A 98 -7.82 7.26 18.43
C PHE A 98 -8.23 6.19 17.42
N LEU A 99 -7.27 5.42 16.90
CA LEU A 99 -7.55 4.36 15.92
C LEU A 99 -8.35 3.20 16.53
N GLN A 100 -8.10 2.88 17.79
CA GLN A 100 -8.89 1.90 18.54
C GLN A 100 -10.34 2.38 18.71
N HIS A 101 -10.56 3.67 18.98
CA HIS A 101 -11.90 4.25 19.03
C HIS A 101 -12.63 4.13 17.69
N LEU A 102 -11.95 4.40 16.57
CA LEU A 102 -12.56 4.27 15.23
C LEU A 102 -12.98 2.84 14.91
N ARG A 103 -12.30 1.85 15.50
CA ARG A 103 -12.60 0.42 15.28
C ARG A 103 -13.47 -0.22 16.36
N ARG A 104 -13.90 0.54 17.39
CA ARG A 104 -14.62 0.02 18.58
C ARG A 104 -15.90 -0.76 18.30
N ASN A 105 -16.58 -0.44 17.19
CA ASN A 105 -17.83 -1.09 16.80
C ASN A 105 -17.59 -2.34 15.92
N ASN A 106 -16.34 -2.67 15.63
CA ASN A 106 -15.96 -3.82 14.83
C ASN A 106 -15.52 -4.95 15.77
N SER A 107 -16.15 -6.12 15.65
CA SER A 107 -15.86 -7.29 16.47
C SER A 107 -14.55 -8.00 16.09
N LEU A 108 -13.89 -7.59 15.01
CA LEU A 108 -12.68 -8.22 14.50
C LEU A 108 -11.43 -7.76 15.24
N ARG A 109 -10.48 -8.70 15.36
CA ARG A 109 -9.22 -8.48 16.06
C ARG A 109 -8.39 -7.40 15.36
N THR A 110 -7.78 -6.54 16.17
CA THR A 110 -6.83 -5.51 15.73
C THR A 110 -5.56 -5.66 16.55
N HIS A 111 -4.40 -5.64 15.88
CA HIS A 111 -3.09 -5.69 16.51
C HIS A 111 -2.36 -4.38 16.20
N PHE A 112 -1.83 -3.72 17.23
CA PHE A 112 -1.14 -2.44 17.10
C PHE A 112 0.37 -2.63 17.23
N ILE A 113 1.11 -2.03 16.31
CA ILE A 113 2.57 -1.91 16.34
C ILE A 113 2.87 -0.44 16.61
N VAL A 114 3.38 -0.15 17.82
CA VAL A 114 3.55 1.19 18.42
C VAL A 114 4.98 1.50 18.86
N GLU A 115 5.93 0.71 18.37
CA GLU A 115 7.36 0.80 18.67
C GLU A 115 8.03 2.00 17.98
N TYR A 116 7.32 2.68 17.06
CA TYR A 116 7.81 3.83 16.30
C TYR A 116 6.93 5.04 16.61
N ASN A 117 7.54 6.19 16.90
CA ASN A 117 6.82 7.45 17.07
C ASN A 117 6.61 8.18 15.74
N SER A 118 7.42 7.86 14.73
CA SER A 118 7.43 8.48 13.41
C SER A 118 7.73 7.45 12.34
N PRO A 119 7.21 7.59 11.10
CA PRO A 119 7.58 6.69 10.02
C PRO A 119 9.08 6.76 9.69
N LEU A 120 9.75 7.87 10.00
CA LEU A 120 11.20 8.03 9.84
C LEU A 120 12.02 7.11 10.76
N GLU A 121 11.40 6.58 11.82
CA GLU A 121 12.07 5.70 12.78
C GLU A 121 12.03 4.21 12.38
N ILE A 122 11.28 3.88 11.33
CA ILE A 122 11.20 2.51 10.81
C ILE A 122 12.59 2.08 10.33
N PRO A 123 13.12 0.90 10.73
CA PRO A 123 14.55 0.58 10.58
C PRO A 123 15.15 0.78 9.17
N PRO A 124 14.58 0.26 8.08
CA PRO A 124 15.11 0.53 6.73
C PRO A 124 15.00 2.01 6.33
N ILE A 125 14.02 2.74 6.86
CA ILE A 125 13.72 4.13 6.51
C ILE A 125 14.73 5.09 7.12
N LYS A 126 15.20 4.84 8.35
CA LYS A 126 16.21 5.70 9.02
C LYS A 126 17.42 6.00 8.13
N LYS A 127 17.87 5.01 7.35
CA LYS A 127 19.02 5.15 6.44
C LYS A 127 18.71 5.95 5.17
N LEU A 128 17.44 6.07 4.80
CA LEU A 128 16.97 6.76 3.60
C LEU A 128 16.62 8.23 3.85
N VAL A 129 16.60 8.68 5.11
CA VAL A 129 16.25 10.08 5.46
C VAL A 129 17.06 11.11 4.66
N PRO A 130 18.41 11.00 4.52
CA PRO A 130 19.16 11.96 3.70
C PRO A 130 18.73 11.96 2.23
N ILE A 131 18.33 10.81 1.68
CA ILE A 131 17.82 10.70 0.30
C ILE A 131 16.47 11.40 0.19
N PHE A 132 15.59 11.24 1.17
CA PHE A 132 14.29 11.91 1.20
C PHE A 132 14.41 13.42 1.31
N GLU A 133 15.37 13.94 2.07
CA GLU A 133 15.66 15.36 2.13
C GLU A 133 16.08 15.90 0.75
N GLN A 134 17.00 15.22 0.06
CA GLN A 134 17.40 15.60 -1.30
C GLN A 134 16.23 15.50 -2.29
N GLN A 135 15.42 14.45 -2.18
CA GLN A 135 14.24 14.28 -3.01
C GLN A 135 13.24 15.41 -2.80
N TYR A 136 12.97 15.77 -1.55
CA TYR A 136 12.03 16.85 -1.18
C TYR A 136 12.42 18.21 -1.78
N LEU A 137 13.71 18.52 -1.86
CA LEU A 137 14.21 19.75 -2.49
C LEU A 137 13.82 19.84 -3.97
N THR A 138 13.75 18.69 -4.64
CA THR A 138 13.42 18.58 -6.07
C THR A 138 11.97 18.18 -6.34
N ASP A 139 11.16 17.92 -5.29
CA ASP A 139 9.78 17.49 -5.45
C ASP A 139 8.89 18.67 -5.87
N PRO A 140 8.28 18.63 -7.07
CA PRO A 140 7.38 19.68 -7.52
C PRO A 140 6.08 19.76 -6.72
N GLU A 141 5.67 18.66 -6.08
CA GLU A 141 4.52 18.56 -5.20
C GLU A 141 4.91 18.70 -3.72
N ARG A 142 6.13 19.18 -3.42
CA ARG A 142 6.60 19.44 -2.05
C ARG A 142 5.71 20.36 -1.24
N VAL A 143 4.79 21.10 -1.87
CA VAL A 143 3.75 21.89 -1.19
C VAL A 143 2.73 21.01 -0.45
N TYR A 144 2.54 19.76 -0.87
CA TYR A 144 1.63 18.78 -0.29
C TYR A 144 2.34 17.57 0.31
N HIS A 145 3.54 17.25 -0.18
CA HIS A 145 4.35 16.15 0.30
C HIS A 145 5.26 16.56 1.46
N SER A 146 5.79 15.56 2.14
CA SER A 146 6.76 15.70 3.22
C SER A 146 7.70 14.47 3.22
N ILE A 147 8.83 14.56 3.91
CA ILE A 147 9.75 13.42 4.02
C ILE A 147 9.11 12.25 4.77
N GLU A 148 8.22 12.52 5.73
CA GLU A 148 7.43 11.54 6.45
C GLU A 148 6.47 10.80 5.52
N LEU A 149 5.90 11.48 4.52
CA LEU A 149 5.07 10.84 3.52
C LEU A 149 5.88 9.87 2.65
N TYR A 150 7.08 10.26 2.21
CA TYR A 150 7.97 9.35 1.48
C TYR A 150 8.37 8.14 2.31
N ALA A 151 8.61 8.35 3.61
CA ALA A 151 8.88 7.29 4.57
C ALA A 151 7.72 6.29 4.68
N VAL A 152 6.47 6.76 4.82
CA VAL A 152 5.28 5.89 4.82
C VAL A 152 5.19 5.08 3.54
N TRP A 153 5.43 5.70 2.38
CA TRP A 153 5.40 5.00 1.09
C TRP A 153 6.50 3.95 0.95
N CYS A 154 7.73 4.28 1.33
CA CYS A 154 8.88 3.38 1.23
C CYS A 154 8.87 2.27 2.28
N ALA A 155 8.17 2.46 3.41
CA ALA A 155 8.12 1.48 4.49
C ALA A 155 7.23 0.27 4.18
N LYS A 156 6.33 0.38 3.20
CA LYS A 156 5.30 -0.64 2.92
C LYS A 156 5.85 -2.06 2.76
N PRO A 157 6.93 -2.31 1.98
CA PRO A 157 7.45 -3.66 1.84
C PRO A 157 7.93 -4.24 3.17
N PHE A 158 8.73 -3.47 3.93
CA PHE A 158 9.23 -3.88 5.24
C PHE A 158 8.09 -4.16 6.23
N ILE A 159 7.13 -3.24 6.32
CA ILE A 159 5.99 -3.36 7.23
C ILE A 159 5.12 -4.57 6.86
N LEU A 160 4.88 -4.77 5.56
CA LEU A 160 4.09 -5.88 5.07
C LEU A 160 4.81 -7.22 5.34
N ASN A 161 6.13 -7.28 5.18
CA ASN A 161 6.96 -8.43 5.53
C ASN A 161 6.90 -8.74 7.03
N GLN A 162 7.15 -7.75 7.88
CA GLN A 162 7.09 -7.92 9.34
C GLN A 162 5.69 -8.36 9.79
N SER A 163 4.63 -7.81 9.19
CA SER A 163 3.25 -8.23 9.44
C SER A 163 3.00 -9.69 9.06
N ALA A 164 3.57 -10.13 7.94
CA ALA A 164 3.46 -11.51 7.46
C ALA A 164 4.26 -12.50 8.34
N GLU A 165 5.42 -12.10 8.85
CA GLU A 165 6.21 -12.89 9.81
C GLU A 165 5.50 -13.03 11.16
N LEU A 166 4.92 -11.93 11.66
CA LEU A 166 4.22 -11.93 12.94
C LEU A 166 2.93 -12.75 12.88
N ASN A 167 2.16 -12.60 11.79
CA ASN A 167 0.89 -13.26 11.51
C ASN A 167 0.02 -13.59 12.76
N PRO A 168 -0.36 -12.59 13.58
CA PRO A 168 -1.03 -12.81 14.86
C PRO A 168 -2.44 -13.41 14.70
N PHE A 169 -2.94 -13.46 13.46
CA PHE A 169 -4.26 -13.92 13.12
C PHE A 169 -4.28 -15.26 12.38
N GLY A 170 -3.12 -15.81 12.00
CA GLY A 170 -3.02 -17.07 11.25
C GLY A 170 -3.67 -17.01 9.87
N THR A 171 -3.59 -15.85 9.21
CA THR A 171 -4.15 -15.62 7.87
C THR A 171 -3.17 -16.00 6.77
N LYS A 172 -3.68 -16.24 5.56
CA LYS A 172 -2.89 -16.62 4.37
C LYS A 172 -2.38 -15.42 3.57
N TYR A 173 -3.18 -14.36 3.51
CA TYR A 173 -2.92 -13.17 2.69
C TYR A 173 -2.72 -11.93 3.54
N PHE A 174 -1.90 -11.01 3.05
CA PHE A 174 -1.68 -9.71 3.67
C PHE A 174 -1.84 -8.61 2.63
N LEU A 175 -2.63 -7.60 2.97
CA LEU A 175 -2.90 -6.45 2.10
C LEU A 175 -2.53 -5.16 2.84
N CYS A 176 -1.47 -4.49 2.42
CA CYS A 176 -1.17 -3.13 2.83
C CYS A 176 -2.05 -2.15 2.06
N ILE A 177 -2.77 -1.28 2.77
CA ILE A 177 -3.58 -0.22 2.18
C ILE A 177 -3.30 1.14 2.81
N ASP A 178 -3.35 2.19 1.99
CA ASP A 178 -3.24 3.56 2.49
C ASP A 178 -4.41 3.94 3.39
N ALA A 179 -4.10 4.56 4.52
CA ALA A 179 -5.10 5.09 5.46
C ALA A 179 -6.10 6.07 4.82
N GLY A 180 -5.72 6.73 3.72
CA GLY A 180 -6.55 7.67 2.97
C GLY A 180 -7.27 7.08 1.75
N ALA A 181 -7.33 5.75 1.59
CA ALA A 181 -7.90 5.11 0.40
C ALA A 181 -9.45 5.22 0.33
N PHE A 182 -10.14 5.22 1.47
CA PHE A 182 -11.61 5.14 1.53
C PHE A 182 -12.26 6.53 1.61
N ARG A 183 -12.13 7.30 0.53
CA ARG A 183 -12.48 8.73 0.54
C ARG A 183 -13.97 9.08 0.51
N SER A 184 -14.81 8.14 0.11
CA SER A 184 -16.25 8.37 -0.03
C SER A 184 -17.03 7.34 0.77
N SER A 185 -17.90 7.84 1.64
CA SER A 185 -18.82 7.05 2.46
C SER A 185 -19.89 6.30 1.65
N ASN A 186 -20.06 6.67 0.37
CA ASN A 186 -21.01 6.04 -0.54
C ASN A 186 -20.50 4.71 -1.10
N TYR A 187 -19.18 4.50 -1.11
CA TYR A 187 -18.59 3.21 -1.47
C TYR A 187 -18.50 2.34 -0.22
N ARG A 188 -19.63 1.72 0.11
CA ARG A 188 -19.65 0.65 1.10
C ARG A 188 -19.10 -0.60 0.44
N PHE A 189 -17.81 -0.81 0.54
CA PHE A 189 -17.23 -2.13 0.28
C PHE A 189 -17.65 -3.03 1.45
N GLN A 190 -18.92 -3.45 1.47
CA GLN A 190 -19.58 -4.06 2.62
C GLN A 190 -18.87 -5.32 3.14
N SER A 191 -18.05 -5.95 2.29
CA SER A 191 -17.26 -7.13 2.62
C SER A 191 -15.75 -6.91 2.51
N TRP A 192 -15.20 -5.70 2.32
CA TRP A 192 -13.76 -5.56 2.06
C TRP A 192 -12.87 -6.04 3.23
N PRO A 193 -11.70 -6.66 2.94
CA PRO A 193 -11.20 -7.06 1.63
C PRO A 193 -11.82 -8.37 1.12
N TYR A 194 -12.67 -9.05 1.89
CA TYR A 194 -13.31 -10.30 1.48
C TYR A 194 -14.04 -10.14 0.14
N GLU A 195 -13.37 -10.69 -0.86
CA GLU A 195 -13.88 -10.94 -2.18
C GLU A 195 -13.63 -12.43 -2.41
N PRO A 196 -14.62 -13.24 -2.78
CA PRO A 196 -14.40 -14.65 -3.16
C PRO A 196 -13.30 -14.81 -4.23
N SER A 197 -12.95 -13.72 -4.92
CA SER A 197 -11.87 -13.62 -5.89
C SER A 197 -10.49 -13.41 -5.27
N ILE A 198 -10.29 -13.04 -4.00
CA ILE A 198 -8.93 -12.86 -3.43
C ILE A 198 -8.13 -14.14 -3.55
N ASP A 199 -8.73 -15.29 -3.22
CA ASP A 199 -8.09 -16.58 -3.43
C ASP A 199 -7.74 -16.78 -4.92
N SER A 200 -8.60 -16.39 -5.85
CA SER A 200 -8.30 -16.50 -7.29
C SER A 200 -7.24 -15.51 -7.80
N ILE A 201 -7.18 -14.31 -7.21
CA ILE A 201 -6.27 -13.22 -7.59
C ILE A 201 -4.87 -13.50 -7.06
N LEU A 202 -4.79 -13.88 -5.79
CA LEU A 202 -3.55 -14.17 -5.09
C LEU A 202 -3.13 -15.64 -5.18
N ALA A 203 -3.98 -16.51 -5.74
CA ALA A 203 -3.59 -17.87 -6.10
C ALA A 203 -2.35 -17.84 -6.98
N ASN A 204 -1.47 -18.82 -6.76
CA ASN A 204 -0.21 -19.01 -7.47
C ASN A 204 0.88 -17.99 -7.12
N ASN A 205 0.97 -17.55 -5.87
CA ASN A 205 2.06 -16.69 -5.37
C ASN A 205 2.26 -15.43 -6.22
N ARG A 206 1.19 -14.64 -6.34
CA ARG A 206 1.19 -13.38 -7.07
C ARG A 206 1.28 -12.17 -6.14
N LEU A 207 2.01 -11.15 -6.59
CA LEU A 207 2.01 -9.83 -5.97
C LEU A 207 0.87 -9.00 -6.54
N LEU A 208 -0.01 -8.52 -5.67
CA LEU A 208 -1.06 -7.57 -5.99
C LEU A 208 -0.51 -6.15 -5.82
N LEU A 209 -0.65 -5.34 -6.86
CA LEU A 209 -0.39 -3.90 -6.85
C LEU A 209 -1.64 -3.17 -7.32
N GLY A 210 -2.05 -2.13 -6.58
CA GLY A 210 -3.17 -1.28 -6.94
C GLY A 210 -2.90 -0.55 -8.26
N MET A 211 -3.89 -0.46 -9.15
CA MET A 211 -3.77 0.31 -10.39
C MET A 211 -4.60 1.59 -10.33
N ILE A 212 -4.00 2.74 -10.68
CA ILE A 212 -4.71 4.02 -10.83
C ILE A 212 -5.40 4.08 -12.18
N SER A 213 -4.77 3.56 -13.23
CA SER A 213 -5.32 3.53 -14.58
C SER A 213 -4.93 2.26 -15.30
N PRO A 214 -5.79 1.74 -16.19
CA PRO A 214 -5.43 0.62 -17.03
C PRO A 214 -4.21 0.98 -17.90
N LEU A 215 -3.33 0.01 -18.18
CA LEU A 215 -2.23 0.20 -19.13
C LEU A 215 -2.80 0.75 -20.46
N PRO A 216 -2.22 1.82 -21.03
CA PRO A 216 -2.59 2.33 -22.34
C PRO A 216 -2.61 1.20 -23.36
N ARG A 217 -3.62 1.16 -24.26
CA ARG A 217 -3.73 0.09 -25.26
C ARG A 217 -2.50 -0.01 -26.18
N GLN A 218 -1.84 1.12 -26.41
CA GLN A 218 -0.61 1.24 -27.20
C GLN A 218 0.65 0.77 -26.45
N PHE A 219 0.54 0.49 -25.15
CA PHE A 219 1.66 -0.03 -24.37
C PHE A 219 1.73 -1.55 -24.52
N CYS A 220 2.78 -2.03 -25.20
CA CYS A 220 3.12 -3.45 -25.26
C CYS A 220 4.18 -3.75 -24.18
N PRO A 221 3.85 -4.47 -23.09
CA PRO A 221 4.80 -4.78 -22.02
C PRO A 221 6.05 -5.50 -22.52
N LEU A 222 5.89 -6.37 -23.52
CA LEU A 222 6.98 -7.13 -24.15
C LEU A 222 7.97 -6.25 -24.93
N SER A 223 7.62 -4.99 -25.20
CA SER A 223 8.47 -4.03 -25.89
C SER A 223 9.20 -3.08 -24.95
N TYR A 224 8.95 -3.13 -23.63
CA TYR A 224 9.61 -2.25 -22.67
C TYR A 224 11.09 -2.63 -22.51
N THR A 225 11.95 -1.62 -22.48
CA THR A 225 13.37 -1.76 -22.12
C THR A 225 13.72 -0.67 -21.12
N ILE A 226 14.74 -0.90 -20.29
CA ILE A 226 15.16 0.08 -19.28
C ILE A 226 15.58 1.42 -19.91
N ASP A 227 16.12 1.39 -21.13
CA ASP A 227 16.55 2.57 -21.89
C ASP A 227 15.39 3.46 -22.35
N LYS A 228 14.18 2.89 -22.52
CA LYS A 228 12.96 3.68 -22.79
C LYS A 228 12.57 4.52 -21.58
N GLY A 229 13.16 4.23 -20.43
CA GLY A 229 12.91 4.91 -19.19
C GLY A 229 11.50 4.65 -18.67
N PRO A 230 11.14 5.29 -17.56
CA PRO A 230 9.83 5.15 -16.93
C PRO A 230 8.64 5.39 -17.87
N ILE A 231 7.61 4.54 -17.79
CA ILE A 231 6.31 4.81 -18.40
C ILE A 231 5.67 5.98 -17.65
N ARG A 232 5.56 7.14 -18.30
CA ARG A 232 5.01 8.37 -17.70
C ARG A 232 3.49 8.38 -17.70
N HIS A 233 2.89 7.42 -17.00
CA HIS A 233 1.45 7.31 -16.86
C HIS A 233 1.12 6.86 -15.43
N ASN A 234 0.01 7.34 -14.88
CA ASN A 234 -0.47 6.95 -13.55
C ASN A 234 -1.02 5.51 -13.61
N LEU A 235 -0.12 4.52 -13.65
CA LEU A 235 -0.47 3.12 -13.86
C LEU A 235 -0.71 2.40 -12.54
N ILE A 236 0.28 2.46 -11.65
CA ILE A 236 0.29 1.76 -10.38
C ILE A 236 0.15 2.79 -9.26
N GLU A 237 -0.76 2.53 -8.33
CA GLU A 237 -0.88 3.27 -7.09
C GLU A 237 -0.08 2.55 -6.01
N GLY A 238 0.72 3.29 -5.24
CA GLY A 238 1.30 2.74 -4.02
C GLY A 238 0.25 2.43 -2.93
N GLY A 239 -1.02 2.76 -3.17
CA GLY A 239 -2.10 2.72 -2.18
C GLY A 239 -2.61 1.34 -1.81
N LEU A 240 -2.30 0.30 -2.59
CA LEU A 240 -2.64 -1.09 -2.29
C LEU A 240 -1.50 -2.02 -2.74
N ILE A 241 -0.96 -2.81 -1.82
CA ILE A 241 0.06 -3.84 -2.09
C ILE A 241 -0.31 -5.09 -1.30
N GLY A 242 -0.18 -6.29 -1.87
CA GLY A 242 -0.46 -7.49 -1.09
C GLY A 242 -0.10 -8.81 -1.77
N GLY A 243 -0.22 -9.90 -1.01
CA GLY A 243 0.17 -11.23 -1.48
C GLY A 243 0.12 -12.28 -0.37
N THR A 244 0.64 -13.47 -0.67
CA THR A 244 1.00 -14.47 0.34
C THR A 244 2.30 -14.08 1.04
N SER A 245 2.58 -14.68 2.20
CA SER A 245 3.84 -14.45 2.93
C SER A 245 5.06 -14.65 2.02
N ASP A 246 5.11 -15.76 1.28
CA ASP A 246 6.23 -16.08 0.37
C ASP A 246 6.51 -14.98 -0.65
N VAL A 247 5.46 -14.42 -1.26
CA VAL A 247 5.57 -13.34 -2.24
C VAL A 247 6.07 -12.05 -1.60
N ILE A 248 5.58 -11.75 -0.40
CA ILE A 248 5.97 -10.54 0.34
C ILE A 248 7.44 -10.65 0.77
N HIS A 249 7.88 -11.82 1.23
CA HIS A 249 9.28 -12.10 1.53
C HIS A 249 10.17 -11.93 0.30
N TRP A 250 9.78 -12.54 -0.83
CA TRP A 250 10.49 -12.38 -2.09
C TRP A 250 10.59 -10.92 -2.50
N TRP A 251 9.46 -10.19 -2.47
CA TRP A 251 9.41 -8.78 -2.84
C TRP A 251 10.34 -7.93 -1.97
N THR A 252 10.37 -8.20 -0.67
CA THR A 252 11.22 -7.48 0.29
C THR A 252 12.70 -7.82 0.13
N ALA A 253 13.04 -9.04 -0.31
CA ALA A 253 14.42 -9.46 -0.52
C ALA A 253 15.07 -8.90 -1.80
N VAL A 254 14.26 -8.53 -2.81
CA VAL A 254 14.75 -7.93 -4.07
C VAL A 254 14.79 -6.39 -4.04
N LEU A 255 14.48 -5.81 -2.88
CA LEU A 255 14.33 -4.38 -2.60
C LEU A 255 15.56 -3.81 -1.88
#